data_AF-A0A1M6ZPW9-F1
#
_entry.id   AF-A0A1M6ZPW9-F1
#
_cell.length_a   1.000
_cell.length_b   1.000
_cell.length_c   1.000
_cell.angle_alpha   90.00
_cell.angle_beta   90.00
_cell.angle_gamma   90.00
#
_symmetry.space_group_name_H-M   'P 1'
#
loop_
_entity.id
_entity.type
_entity.pdbx_description
1 polymer ?
#
loop_
_entity_poly.entity_id
_entity_poly.type
_entity_poly.pdbx_seq_one_letter_code
_entity_poly.pdbx_strand_id
1 'polypeptide(L)'
;MEFSIQGKTLSFSDNQIEIAKILKHYHKLASEGREVARVLLIARKFTPIQFVKNGDNFALAIIGSYGEQVIQDFINKGFFSYDESKLKKDFEDTFNFNDEWEELIAPMVEIIQKNQDTQLYREFRKEERGRVVGGGFGLEGALKGFVAAGALNMASDIGHSIFNSIANAIDETSQETQLKELFNEDLIDDYLELVYDGIYSFGKVFVQKLVDYDFMDPDDLGNLFNEGKQKEY
;
A
#
# COMPACT_ATOMS: atom_id res chain seq x y z
N MET A 1 -3.05 31.91 11.63
CA MET A 1 -3.83 32.53 10.54
C MET A 1 -5.32 32.34 10.77
N GLU A 2 -6.13 33.35 10.47
CA GLU A 2 -7.60 33.30 10.64
C GLU A 2 -8.31 33.12 9.30
N PHE A 3 -9.35 32.27 9.27
CA PHE A 3 -10.20 32.01 8.12
C PHE A 3 -11.66 32.18 8.50
N SER A 4 -12.45 32.86 7.66
CA SER A 4 -13.90 32.98 7.86
C SER A 4 -14.62 31.94 7.00
N ILE A 5 -15.26 30.96 7.66
CA ILE A 5 -16.03 29.91 7.01
C ILE A 5 -17.44 29.93 7.58
N GLN A 6 -18.44 30.13 6.71
CA GLN A 6 -19.86 30.20 7.08
C GLN A 6 -20.15 31.15 8.26
N GLY A 7 -19.47 32.29 8.32
CA GLY A 7 -19.68 33.29 9.37
C GLY A 7 -19.01 32.97 10.71
N LYS A 8 -18.24 31.88 10.80
CA LYS A 8 -17.37 31.57 11.94
C LYS A 8 -15.91 31.85 11.58
N THR A 9 -15.18 32.49 12.49
CA THR A 9 -13.73 32.65 12.37
C THR A 9 -13.04 31.44 13.00
N LEU A 10 -12.26 30.72 12.20
CA LEU A 10 -11.36 29.66 12.64
C LEU A 10 -9.94 30.21 12.66
N SER A 11 -9.20 29.96 13.74
CA SER A 11 -7.78 30.33 13.85
C SER A 11 -6.93 29.07 13.88
N PHE A 12 -5.86 29.07 13.10
CA PHE A 12 -4.90 27.97 13.02
C PHE A 12 -3.49 28.46 13.33
N SER A 13 -2.68 27.65 14.02
CA SER A 13 -1.25 27.92 14.19
C SER A 13 -0.51 27.81 12.85
N ASP A 14 0.69 28.39 12.76
CA ASP A 14 1.51 28.26 11.55
C ASP A 14 1.92 26.79 11.31
N ASN A 15 2.09 26.01 12.38
CA ASN A 15 2.33 24.58 12.33
C ASN A 15 1.14 23.81 11.74
N GLN A 16 -0.10 24.09 12.19
CA GLN A 16 -1.30 23.47 11.64
C GLN A 16 -1.47 23.76 10.14
N ILE A 17 -1.13 24.96 9.70
CA ILE A 17 -1.15 25.32 8.28
C ILE A 17 -0.08 24.52 7.51
N GLU A 18 1.10 24.35 8.09
CA GLU A 18 2.17 23.59 7.45
C GLU A 18 1.87 22.09 7.38
N ILE A 19 1.29 21.51 8.44
CA ILE A 19 0.77 20.13 8.44
C ILE A 19 -0.27 19.96 7.33
N ALA A 20 -1.22 20.88 7.22
CA ALA A 20 -2.25 20.82 6.17
C ALA A 20 -1.64 20.88 4.75
N LYS A 21 -0.58 21.65 4.53
CA LYS A 21 0.13 21.67 3.23
C LYS A 21 0.83 20.34 2.95
N ILE A 22 1.49 19.75 3.94
CA ILE A 22 2.17 18.45 3.82
C ILE A 22 1.14 17.37 3.47
N LEU A 23 0.07 17.25 4.26
CA LEU A 23 -0.98 16.25 4.01
C LEU A 23 -1.67 16.47 2.65
N LYS A 24 -1.93 17.72 2.25
CA LYS A 24 -2.46 18.03 0.92
C LYS A 24 -1.49 17.61 -0.21
N HIS A 25 -0.18 17.77 -0.01
CA HIS A 25 0.82 17.30 -0.97
C HIS A 25 0.76 15.77 -1.13
N TYR A 26 0.78 15.03 -0.02
CA TYR A 26 0.73 13.57 -0.06
C TYR A 26 -0.63 13.01 -0.52
N HIS A 27 -1.74 13.70 -0.25
CA HIS A 27 -3.04 13.38 -0.85
C HIS A 27 -3.00 13.44 -2.38
N LYS A 28 -2.33 14.44 -2.95
CA LYS A 28 -2.15 14.56 -4.40
C LYS A 28 -1.30 13.41 -4.94
N LEU A 29 -0.17 13.09 -4.30
CA LEU A 29 0.69 11.96 -4.72
C LEU A 29 -0.04 10.62 -4.65
N ALA A 30 -0.80 10.39 -3.57
CA ALA A 30 -1.60 9.20 -3.39
C ALA A 30 -2.69 9.08 -4.47
N SER A 31 -3.34 10.19 -4.82
CA SER A 31 -4.32 10.22 -5.91
C SER A 31 -3.68 9.89 -7.26
N GLU A 32 -2.50 10.43 -7.55
CA GLU A 32 -1.74 10.09 -8.76
C GLU A 32 -1.33 8.62 -8.78
N GLY A 33 -0.83 8.08 -7.66
CA GLY A 33 -0.42 6.69 -7.53
C GLY A 33 -1.57 5.70 -7.67
N ARG A 34 -2.75 6.05 -7.16
CA ARG A 34 -4.00 5.31 -7.38
C ARG A 34 -4.33 5.19 -8.86
N GLU A 35 -4.27 6.29 -9.60
CA GLU A 35 -4.54 6.29 -11.04
C GLU A 35 -3.49 5.49 -11.84
N VAL A 36 -2.21 5.60 -11.46
CA VAL A 36 -1.13 4.76 -12.02
C VAL A 36 -1.42 3.28 -11.77
N ALA A 37 -1.79 2.91 -10.55
CA ALA A 37 -2.15 1.54 -10.21
C ALA A 37 -3.34 1.04 -11.04
N ARG A 38 -4.39 1.86 -11.20
CA ARG A 38 -5.56 1.52 -12.02
C ARG A 38 -5.16 1.23 -13.47
N VAL A 39 -4.39 2.12 -14.10
CA VAL A 39 -3.94 1.95 -15.49
C VAL A 39 -3.10 0.70 -15.65
N LEU A 40 -2.14 0.47 -14.75
CA LEU A 40 -1.24 -0.67 -14.84
C LEU A 40 -1.95 -2.00 -14.55
N LEU A 41 -2.91 -2.02 -13.63
CA LEU A 41 -3.74 -3.19 -13.34
C LEU A 41 -4.54 -3.62 -14.58
N ILE A 42 -5.20 -2.65 -15.24
CA ILE A 42 -5.93 -2.88 -16.50
C ILE A 42 -5.00 -3.39 -17.59
N ALA A 43 -3.82 -2.78 -17.74
CA ALA A 43 -2.84 -3.19 -18.75
C ALA A 43 -2.32 -4.62 -18.52
N ARG A 44 -2.14 -5.01 -17.25
CA ARG A 44 -1.59 -6.32 -16.87
C ARG A 44 -2.59 -7.47 -16.99
N LYS A 45 -3.89 -7.19 -16.91
CA LYS A 45 -4.98 -8.17 -17.04
C LYS A 45 -4.78 -9.38 -16.12
N PHE A 46 -4.57 -9.13 -14.83
CA PHE A 46 -4.41 -10.20 -13.85
C PHE A 46 -5.61 -11.16 -13.91
N THR A 47 -5.32 -12.47 -13.89
CA THR A 47 -6.33 -13.43 -13.44
C THR A 47 -6.49 -13.30 -11.92
N PRO A 48 -7.65 -13.69 -11.34
CA PRO A 48 -7.84 -13.63 -9.89
C PRO A 48 -6.73 -14.34 -9.09
N ILE A 49 -6.26 -15.49 -9.58
CA ILE A 49 -5.16 -16.25 -8.97
C ILE A 49 -3.84 -15.47 -9.04
N GLN A 50 -3.55 -14.83 -10.16
CA GLN A 50 -2.33 -14.02 -10.29
C GLN A 50 -2.39 -12.76 -9.40
N PHE A 51 -3.58 -12.17 -9.25
CA PHE A 51 -3.81 -11.03 -8.36
C PHE A 51 -3.56 -11.42 -6.90
N VAL A 52 -4.14 -12.52 -6.42
CA VAL A 52 -3.90 -13.06 -5.07
C VAL A 52 -2.41 -13.33 -4.81
N LYS A 53 -1.66 -13.77 -5.83
CA LYS A 53 -0.23 -14.11 -5.70
C LYS A 53 0.71 -12.92 -5.74
N ASN A 54 0.38 -11.87 -6.50
CA ASN A 54 1.34 -10.81 -6.84
C ASN A 54 0.82 -9.40 -6.61
N GLY A 55 -0.45 -9.22 -6.24
CA GLY A 55 -1.07 -7.90 -6.09
C GLY A 55 -0.44 -7.08 -4.97
N ASP A 56 -0.02 -7.71 -3.87
CA ASP A 56 0.77 -7.09 -2.80
C ASP A 56 2.11 -6.54 -3.29
N ASN A 57 2.92 -7.38 -3.92
CA ASN A 57 4.22 -6.98 -4.47
C ASN A 57 4.05 -5.88 -5.52
N PHE A 58 2.98 -5.94 -6.31
CA PHE A 58 2.66 -4.94 -7.31
C PHE A 58 2.27 -3.60 -6.68
N ALA A 59 1.42 -3.59 -5.66
CA ALA A 59 1.08 -2.40 -4.89
C ALA A 59 2.30 -1.79 -4.20
N LEU A 60 3.10 -2.60 -3.50
CA LEU A 60 4.30 -2.14 -2.79
C LEU A 60 5.35 -1.56 -3.73
N ALA A 61 5.48 -2.08 -4.95
CA ALA A 61 6.35 -1.50 -5.97
C ALA A 61 5.87 -0.09 -6.39
N ILE A 62 4.56 0.11 -6.54
CA ILE A 62 3.98 1.42 -6.86
C ILE A 62 4.17 2.37 -5.68
N ILE A 63 3.79 1.95 -4.46
CA ILE A 63 3.93 2.77 -3.24
C ILE A 63 5.39 3.21 -3.07
N GLY A 64 6.32 2.26 -3.12
CA GLY A 64 7.74 2.52 -2.92
C GLY A 64 8.37 3.42 -3.99
N SER A 65 7.78 3.52 -5.18
CA SER A 65 8.21 4.46 -6.24
C SER A 65 8.10 5.93 -5.88
N TYR A 66 7.27 6.25 -4.89
CA TYR A 66 7.18 7.59 -4.33
C TYR A 66 8.24 7.85 -3.24
N GLY A 67 8.97 6.82 -2.79
CA GLY A 67 9.90 6.91 -1.68
C GLY A 67 11.07 7.86 -1.89
N GLU A 68 11.59 8.00 -3.12
CA GLU A 68 12.66 8.98 -3.39
C GLU A 68 12.17 10.41 -3.18
N GLN A 69 10.98 10.72 -3.69
CA GLN A 69 10.38 12.03 -3.52
C GLN A 69 10.17 12.34 -2.03
N VAL A 70 9.68 11.37 -1.26
CA VAL A 70 9.52 11.50 0.20
C VAL A 70 10.85 11.82 0.87
N ILE A 71 11.91 11.09 0.55
CA ILE A 71 13.25 11.34 1.10
C ILE A 71 13.75 12.74 0.73
N GLN A 72 13.54 13.19 -0.51
CA GLN A 72 13.89 14.55 -0.93
C GLN A 72 13.10 15.61 -0.17
N ASP A 73 11.81 15.40 0.08
CA ASP A 73 10.99 16.30 0.89
C ASP A 73 11.56 16.42 2.31
N PHE A 74 11.98 15.30 2.92
CA PHE A 74 12.64 15.28 4.24
C PHE A 74 13.97 16.05 4.23
N ILE A 75 14.83 15.78 3.24
CA ILE A 75 16.11 16.48 3.06
C ILE A 75 15.89 17.99 2.92
N ASN A 76 14.91 18.41 2.12
CA ASN A 76 14.56 19.82 1.91
C ASN A 76 14.05 20.51 3.18
N LYS A 77 13.51 19.75 4.15
CA LYS A 77 13.12 20.24 5.48
C LYS A 77 14.26 20.20 6.51
N GLY A 78 15.45 19.74 6.13
CA GLY A 78 16.64 19.72 6.99
C GLY A 78 16.96 18.35 7.60
N PHE A 79 16.20 17.31 7.27
CA PHE A 79 16.48 15.94 7.72
C PHE A 79 17.53 15.27 6.80
N PHE A 80 18.74 15.81 6.75
CA PHE A 80 19.80 15.37 5.81
C PHE A 80 20.26 13.91 5.99
N SER A 81 20.02 13.32 7.16
CA SER A 81 20.34 11.92 7.43
C SER A 81 19.17 10.97 7.15
N TYR A 82 18.02 11.47 6.70
CA TYR A 82 16.89 10.63 6.35
C TYR A 82 17.18 9.83 5.08
N ASP A 83 16.97 8.52 5.13
CA ASP A 83 17.34 7.58 4.09
C ASP A 83 16.26 6.53 3.89
N GLU A 84 16.43 5.68 2.87
CA GLU A 84 15.50 4.61 2.50
C GLU A 84 15.20 3.64 3.65
N SER A 85 16.21 3.32 4.47
CA SER A 85 16.05 2.37 5.58
C SER A 85 15.16 2.96 6.68
N LYS A 86 15.33 4.25 6.98
CA LYS A 86 14.46 4.98 7.92
C LYS A 86 13.05 5.09 7.39
N LEU A 87 12.89 5.46 6.11
CA LEU A 87 11.58 5.54 5.46
C LEU A 87 10.82 4.22 5.52
N LYS A 88 11.47 3.12 5.15
CA LYS A 88 10.85 1.78 5.18
C LYS A 88 10.36 1.43 6.59
N LYS A 89 11.20 1.66 7.59
CA LYS A 89 10.84 1.37 8.99
C LYS A 89 9.67 2.23 9.46
N ASP A 90 9.74 3.54 9.24
CA ASP A 90 8.69 4.47 9.69
C ASP A 90 7.36 4.21 8.96
N PHE A 91 7.41 3.80 7.69
CA PHE A 91 6.25 3.34 6.93
C PHE A 91 5.63 2.09 7.57
N GLU A 92 6.42 1.06 7.85
CA GLU A 92 5.93 -0.18 8.49
C GLU A 92 5.35 0.08 9.89
N ASP A 93 5.92 1.03 10.64
CA ASP A 93 5.42 1.45 11.95
C ASP A 93 4.11 2.26 11.85
N THR A 94 3.85 2.91 10.71
CA THR A 94 2.69 3.81 10.50
C THR A 94 1.53 3.14 9.76
N PHE A 95 1.83 2.20 8.87
CA PHE A 95 0.86 1.57 7.98
C PHE A 95 1.16 0.08 7.78
N ASN A 96 0.23 -0.76 8.23
CA ASN A 96 0.37 -2.20 8.11
C ASN A 96 -0.26 -2.72 6.81
N PHE A 97 0.45 -2.49 5.69
CA PHE A 97 0.01 -2.92 4.36
C PHE A 97 -0.35 -4.41 4.30
N ASN A 98 0.41 -5.27 4.99
CA ASN A 98 0.23 -6.71 4.91
C ASN A 98 -1.10 -7.16 5.50
N ASP A 99 -1.51 -6.60 6.63
CA ASP A 99 -2.79 -6.94 7.26
C ASP A 99 -3.96 -6.48 6.41
N GLU A 100 -3.91 -5.25 5.89
CA GLU A 100 -4.94 -4.69 4.99
C GLU A 100 -5.07 -5.51 3.69
N TRP A 101 -3.94 -5.88 3.08
CA TRP A 101 -3.93 -6.76 1.90
C TRP A 101 -4.55 -8.13 2.22
N GLU A 102 -4.20 -8.73 3.35
CA GLU A 102 -4.72 -10.04 3.74
C GLU A 102 -6.22 -10.03 3.97
N GLU A 103 -6.74 -8.99 4.61
CA GLU A 103 -8.17 -8.79 4.79
C GLU A 103 -8.87 -8.67 3.43
N LEU A 104 -8.32 -7.84 2.53
CA LEU A 104 -8.86 -7.64 1.18
C LEU A 104 -8.97 -8.95 0.39
N ILE A 105 -7.94 -9.80 0.41
CA ILE A 105 -7.93 -11.05 -0.38
C ILE A 105 -8.47 -12.27 0.36
N ALA A 106 -8.83 -12.16 1.63
CA ALA A 106 -9.25 -13.28 2.46
C ALA A 106 -10.38 -14.13 1.82
N PRO A 107 -11.45 -13.54 1.25
CA PRO A 107 -12.52 -14.33 0.61
C PRO A 107 -12.03 -15.16 -0.57
N MET A 108 -11.14 -14.62 -1.41
CA MET A 108 -10.56 -15.36 -2.53
C MET A 108 -9.62 -16.48 -2.03
N VAL A 109 -8.84 -16.20 -0.98
CA VAL A 109 -7.96 -17.19 -0.36
C VAL A 109 -8.76 -18.36 0.24
N GLU A 110 -9.91 -18.10 0.85
CA GLU A 110 -10.79 -19.15 1.36
C GLU A 110 -11.32 -20.05 0.23
N ILE A 111 -11.68 -19.49 -0.92
CA ILE A 111 -12.13 -20.27 -2.10
C ILE A 111 -10.98 -21.10 -2.68
N ILE A 112 -9.76 -20.56 -2.68
CA ILE A 112 -8.56 -21.29 -3.07
C ILE A 112 -8.35 -22.49 -2.14
N GLN A 113 -8.42 -22.27 -0.83
CA GLN A 113 -8.18 -23.29 0.21
C GLN A 113 -9.31 -24.32 0.34
N LYS A 114 -10.58 -23.93 0.20
CA LYS A 114 -11.71 -24.85 0.39
C LYS A 114 -11.73 -25.98 -0.65
N ASN A 115 -11.18 -25.72 -1.82
CA ASN A 115 -11.07 -26.70 -2.89
C ASN A 115 -9.70 -27.42 -2.89
N GLN A 116 -8.76 -27.04 -2.02
CA GLN A 116 -7.38 -27.52 -2.02
C GLN A 116 -6.90 -27.88 -0.60
N ASP A 117 -6.43 -29.10 -0.38
CA ASP A 117 -5.91 -29.58 0.91
C ASP A 117 -4.54 -28.93 1.25
N THR A 118 -4.50 -27.61 1.49
CA THR A 118 -3.27 -26.79 1.36
C THR A 118 -2.94 -25.95 2.59
N GLN A 119 -2.42 -26.63 3.62
CA GLN A 119 -1.57 -25.99 4.64
C GLN A 119 -0.36 -25.27 4.00
N LEU A 120 0.17 -25.83 2.91
CA LEU A 120 1.32 -25.32 2.15
C LEU A 120 1.11 -23.89 1.59
N TYR A 121 -0.11 -23.52 1.18
CA TYR A 121 -0.38 -22.16 0.70
C TYR A 121 -0.23 -21.13 1.83
N ARG A 122 -0.73 -21.48 3.03
CA ARG A 122 -0.62 -20.61 4.21
C ARG A 122 0.83 -20.48 4.68
N GLU A 123 1.60 -21.56 4.62
CA GLU A 123 3.03 -21.57 4.94
C GLU A 123 3.84 -20.75 3.93
N PHE A 124 3.63 -20.96 2.63
CA PHE A 124 4.25 -20.16 1.57
C PHE A 124 3.96 -18.67 1.73
N ARG A 125 2.69 -18.28 1.96
CA ARG A 125 2.34 -16.88 2.21
C ARG A 125 2.93 -16.33 3.50
N LYS A 126 3.05 -17.12 4.56
CA LYS A 126 3.73 -16.71 5.80
C LYS A 126 5.23 -16.48 5.59
N GLU A 127 5.88 -17.31 4.78
CA GLU A 127 7.30 -17.17 4.45
C GLU A 127 7.55 -16.00 3.47
N GLU A 128 6.63 -15.74 2.55
CA GLU A 128 6.71 -14.63 1.59
C GLU A 128 6.40 -13.27 2.21
N ARG A 129 5.52 -13.19 3.23
CA ARG A 129 5.17 -11.95 3.97
C ARG A 129 6.39 -11.16 4.47
N GLY A 130 7.50 -11.85 4.76
CA GLY A 130 8.77 -11.25 5.21
C GLY A 130 9.78 -10.99 4.10
N ARG A 131 9.51 -11.46 2.88
CA ARG A 131 10.40 -11.33 1.72
C ARG A 131 9.84 -10.24 0.82
N VAL A 132 10.06 -8.98 1.19
CA VAL A 132 10.03 -7.89 0.22
C VAL A 132 11.14 -8.20 -0.80
N VAL A 133 10.77 -8.85 -1.91
CA VAL A 133 11.72 -9.22 -2.96
C VAL A 133 12.11 -7.94 -3.69
N GLY A 134 13.13 -7.27 -3.15
CA GLY A 134 13.87 -6.18 -3.81
C GLY A 134 13.35 -4.77 -3.52
N GLY A 135 13.72 -4.25 -2.34
CA GLY A 135 13.89 -2.81 -2.04
C GLY A 135 12.94 -1.84 -2.75
N GLY A 136 11.68 -1.78 -2.36
CA GLY A 136 10.69 -0.96 -3.06
C GLY A 136 10.90 0.56 -2.96
N PHE A 137 11.73 1.06 -2.05
CA PHE A 137 11.81 2.50 -1.75
C PHE A 137 12.96 3.17 -2.52
N GLY A 138 12.74 4.37 -3.08
CA GLY A 138 13.77 5.12 -3.84
C GLY A 138 13.80 4.79 -5.35
N LEU A 139 14.40 5.63 -6.21
CA LEU A 139 14.35 5.46 -7.68
C LEU A 139 14.92 4.12 -8.13
N GLU A 140 16.09 3.74 -7.62
CA GLU A 140 16.76 2.50 -8.03
C GLU A 140 16.03 1.27 -7.49
N GLY A 141 15.48 1.37 -6.28
CA GLY A 141 14.69 0.34 -5.63
C GLY A 141 13.35 0.11 -6.32
N ALA A 142 12.61 1.19 -6.58
CA ALA A 142 11.35 1.16 -7.31
C ALA A 142 11.53 0.83 -8.79
N LEU A 143 12.61 1.26 -9.45
CA LEU A 143 12.89 0.85 -10.83
C LEU A 143 13.26 -0.64 -10.87
N LYS A 144 14.04 -1.15 -9.91
CA LYS A 144 14.26 -2.59 -9.72
C LYS A 144 12.98 -3.32 -9.35
N GLY A 145 12.08 -2.72 -8.58
CA GLY A 145 10.77 -3.26 -8.18
C GLY A 145 9.76 -3.30 -9.32
N PHE A 146 9.68 -2.25 -10.15
CA PHE A 146 8.88 -2.20 -11.37
C PHE A 146 9.45 -3.12 -12.45
N VAL A 147 10.77 -3.17 -12.62
CA VAL A 147 11.44 -4.11 -13.52
C VAL A 147 11.33 -5.54 -12.99
N ALA A 148 11.39 -5.78 -11.69
CA ALA A 148 11.14 -7.09 -11.08
C ALA A 148 9.65 -7.48 -11.16
N ALA A 149 8.72 -6.55 -10.98
CA ALA A 149 7.29 -6.76 -11.22
C ALA A 149 6.99 -7.02 -12.71
N GLY A 150 7.79 -6.42 -13.61
CA GLY A 150 7.84 -6.74 -15.03
C GLY A 150 8.50 -8.08 -15.36
N ALA A 151 9.57 -8.44 -14.65
CA ALA A 151 10.40 -9.64 -14.81
C ALA A 151 9.93 -10.84 -13.97
N LEU A 152 8.92 -10.67 -13.12
CA LEU A 152 8.20 -11.77 -12.46
C LEU A 152 7.48 -12.65 -13.50
N ASN A 153 7.26 -12.13 -14.71
CA ASN A 153 6.87 -12.94 -15.86
C ASN A 153 8.00 -13.89 -16.36
N MET A 154 9.24 -13.75 -15.90
CA MET A 154 10.37 -14.66 -16.17
C MET A 154 10.78 -15.50 -14.94
N ALA A 155 10.47 -15.08 -13.70
CA ALA A 155 10.84 -15.81 -12.48
C ALA A 155 9.75 -16.79 -11.97
N SER A 156 8.58 -16.81 -12.60
CA SER A 156 7.45 -17.71 -12.29
C SER A 156 7.77 -19.22 -12.40
N ASP A 157 8.97 -19.61 -12.83
CA ASP A 157 9.36 -21.02 -12.99
C ASP A 157 9.46 -21.80 -11.67
N ILE A 158 9.59 -21.13 -10.51
CA ILE A 158 9.70 -21.82 -9.20
C ILE A 158 8.32 -22.17 -8.61
N GLY A 159 7.25 -21.48 -9.02
CA GLY A 159 5.87 -21.75 -8.56
C GLY A 159 5.07 -22.71 -9.44
N HIS A 160 5.53 -22.99 -10.66
CA HIS A 160 4.85 -23.88 -11.60
C HIS A 160 4.80 -25.34 -11.11
N SER A 161 5.81 -25.83 -10.38
CA SER A 161 5.87 -27.26 -10.01
C SER A 161 4.89 -27.65 -8.89
N ILE A 162 4.65 -26.76 -7.92
CA ILE A 162 3.73 -27.00 -6.79
C ILE A 162 2.27 -26.86 -7.25
N PHE A 163 1.97 -25.88 -8.10
CA PHE A 163 0.60 -25.59 -8.52
C PHE A 163 0.12 -26.35 -9.76
N ASN A 164 1.00 -26.71 -10.71
CA ASN A 164 0.58 -27.53 -11.86
C ASN A 164 0.11 -28.94 -11.44
N SER A 165 0.57 -29.45 -10.30
CA SER A 165 0.05 -30.69 -9.70
C SER A 165 -1.28 -30.53 -8.99
N ILE A 166 -1.63 -29.31 -8.55
CA ILE A 166 -2.83 -29.00 -7.77
C ILE A 166 -4.01 -28.57 -8.66
N ALA A 167 -3.73 -27.92 -9.80
CA ALA A 167 -4.75 -27.52 -10.78
C ALA A 167 -5.51 -28.72 -11.38
N ASN A 168 -4.80 -29.83 -11.66
CA ASN A 168 -5.37 -31.01 -12.33
C ASN A 168 -6.39 -31.83 -11.50
N ALA A 169 -6.68 -31.48 -10.25
CA ALA A 169 -7.44 -32.34 -9.31
C ALA A 169 -8.86 -31.84 -8.94
N ILE A 170 -9.30 -30.70 -9.47
CA ILE A 170 -10.52 -30.00 -9.00
C ILE A 170 -11.45 -29.72 -10.19
N ASP A 171 -12.77 -29.60 -9.97
CA ASP A 171 -13.70 -29.01 -10.93
C ASP A 171 -13.33 -27.52 -11.16
N GLU A 172 -12.31 -27.28 -12.00
CA GLU A 172 -11.69 -25.97 -12.28
C GLU A 172 -12.74 -24.90 -12.65
N THR A 173 -13.84 -25.30 -13.27
CA THR A 173 -14.91 -24.41 -13.75
C THR A 173 -15.66 -23.68 -12.61
N SER A 174 -15.92 -24.34 -11.47
CA SER A 174 -16.71 -23.73 -10.38
C SER A 174 -15.89 -22.75 -9.55
N GLN A 175 -14.63 -23.11 -9.26
CA GLN A 175 -13.71 -22.26 -8.52
C GLN A 175 -13.34 -21.01 -9.31
N GLU A 176 -13.02 -21.16 -10.60
CA GLU A 176 -12.67 -20.04 -11.47
C GLU A 176 -13.82 -19.04 -11.59
N THR A 177 -15.07 -19.53 -11.65
CA THR A 177 -16.26 -18.67 -11.69
C THR A 177 -16.40 -17.85 -10.40
N GLN A 178 -16.31 -18.49 -9.22
CA GLN A 178 -16.43 -17.78 -7.95
C GLN A 178 -15.30 -16.76 -7.74
N LEU A 179 -14.08 -17.09 -8.16
CA LEU A 179 -12.95 -16.16 -8.11
C LEU A 179 -13.13 -14.96 -9.05
N LYS A 180 -13.72 -15.15 -10.23
CA LYS A 180 -14.07 -14.04 -11.14
C LYS A 180 -15.18 -13.16 -10.59
N GLU A 181 -16.15 -13.73 -9.87
CA GLU A 181 -17.22 -12.97 -9.21
C GLU A 181 -16.68 -12.09 -8.08
N LEU A 182 -15.69 -12.58 -7.32
CA LEU A 182 -15.02 -11.79 -6.29
C LEU A 182 -14.04 -10.78 -6.86
N PHE A 183 -13.37 -11.09 -7.98
CA PHE A 183 -12.46 -10.18 -8.67
C PHE A 183 -13.23 -9.18 -9.54
N ASN A 184 -14.03 -8.37 -8.88
CA ASN A 184 -14.94 -7.38 -9.45
C ASN A 184 -14.44 -5.95 -9.21
N GLU A 185 -15.16 -4.96 -9.72
CA GLU A 185 -14.79 -3.54 -9.61
C GLU A 185 -14.72 -3.05 -8.15
N ASP A 186 -15.55 -3.58 -7.24
CA ASP A 186 -15.52 -3.19 -5.83
C ASP A 186 -14.19 -3.61 -5.18
N LEU A 187 -13.77 -4.88 -5.38
CA LEU A 187 -12.47 -5.37 -4.93
C LEU A 187 -11.31 -4.57 -5.57
N ILE A 188 -11.45 -4.20 -6.85
CA ILE A 188 -10.44 -3.37 -7.50
C ILE A 188 -10.39 -1.98 -6.88
N ASP A 189 -11.52 -1.35 -6.58
CA ASP A 189 -11.53 -0.03 -5.96
C ASP A 189 -10.95 -0.09 -4.54
N ASP A 190 -11.24 -1.13 -3.75
CA ASP A 190 -10.62 -1.36 -2.43
C ASP A 190 -9.10 -1.56 -2.54
N TYR A 191 -8.64 -2.33 -3.55
CA TYR A 191 -7.21 -2.48 -3.83
C TYR A 191 -6.53 -1.15 -4.18
N LEU A 192 -7.21 -0.31 -4.96
CA LEU A 192 -6.71 0.99 -5.36
C LEU A 192 -6.68 1.97 -4.17
N GLU A 193 -7.64 1.85 -3.25
CA GLU A 193 -7.63 2.59 -1.98
C GLU A 193 -6.48 2.14 -1.07
N LEU A 194 -6.18 0.84 -1.00
CA LEU A 194 -5.01 0.32 -0.29
C LEU A 194 -3.68 0.91 -0.82
N VAL A 195 -3.53 1.06 -2.15
CA VAL A 195 -2.36 1.74 -2.75
C VAL A 195 -2.34 3.22 -2.37
N TYR A 196 -3.48 3.89 -2.44
CA TYR A 196 -3.63 5.28 -2.05
C TYR A 196 -3.22 5.50 -0.58
N ASP A 197 -3.74 4.70 0.35
CA ASP A 197 -3.46 4.78 1.78
C ASP A 197 -1.99 4.52 2.10
N GLY A 198 -1.38 3.57 1.38
CA GLY A 198 0.06 3.34 1.43
C GLY A 198 0.87 4.59 1.10
N ILE A 199 0.59 5.26 -0.02
CA ILE A 199 1.31 6.49 -0.40
C ILE A 199 0.97 7.64 0.54
N TYR A 200 -0.30 7.79 0.94
CA TYR A 200 -0.75 8.85 1.84
C TYR A 200 -0.10 8.71 3.23
N SER A 201 0.22 7.49 3.66
CA SER A 201 0.92 7.24 4.91
C SER A 201 2.30 7.90 5.00
N PHE A 202 2.96 8.19 3.87
CA PHE A 202 4.19 8.99 3.89
C PHE A 202 4.00 10.39 4.44
N GLY A 203 2.85 11.01 4.20
CA GLY A 203 2.51 12.30 4.80
C GLY A 203 2.33 12.20 6.31
N LYS A 204 1.73 11.10 6.79
CA LYS A 204 1.59 10.82 8.22
C LYS A 204 2.96 10.62 8.87
N VAL A 205 3.84 9.83 8.24
CA VAL A 205 5.25 9.65 8.64
C VAL A 205 5.96 11.01 8.72
N PHE A 206 5.82 11.84 7.69
CA PHE A 206 6.43 13.17 7.64
C PHE A 206 6.02 14.03 8.83
N VAL A 207 4.71 14.17 9.03
CA VAL A 207 4.14 14.99 10.10
C VAL A 207 4.59 14.47 11.47
N GLN A 208 4.56 13.15 11.69
CA GLN A 208 5.04 12.55 12.94
C GLN A 208 6.52 12.88 13.21
N LYS A 209 7.39 12.81 12.20
CA LYS A 209 8.81 13.17 12.36
C LYS A 209 9.06 14.64 12.62
N LEU A 210 8.23 15.54 12.10
CA LEU A 210 8.33 16.95 12.45
C LEU A 210 8.05 17.17 13.94
N VAL A 211 7.12 16.41 14.52
CA VAL A 211 6.84 16.45 15.96
C VAL A 211 7.94 15.78 16.77
N ASP A 212 8.38 14.57 16.37
CA ASP A 212 9.41 13.81 17.10
C ASP A 212 10.75 14.55 17.25
N TYR A 213 11.04 15.49 16.35
CA TYR A 213 12.27 16.29 16.33
C TYR A 213 12.05 17.74 16.81
N ASP A 214 10.94 18.03 17.49
CA ASP A 214 10.58 19.35 18.03
C ASP A 214 10.52 20.48 16.98
N PHE A 215 10.29 20.14 15.70
CA PHE A 215 9.99 21.14 14.67
C PHE A 215 8.55 21.64 14.75
N MET A 216 7.67 20.89 15.42
CA MET A 216 6.25 21.22 15.63
C MET A 216 5.80 20.80 17.03
N ASP A 217 4.86 21.55 17.62
CA ASP A 217 4.29 21.23 18.94
C ASP A 217 3.39 19.98 18.82
N PRO A 218 3.52 18.97 19.70
CA PRO A 218 2.61 17.83 19.74
C PRO A 218 1.12 18.22 19.84
N ASP A 219 0.80 19.33 20.49
CA ASP A 219 -0.58 19.83 20.62
C ASP A 219 -1.13 20.32 19.27
N ASP A 220 -0.27 20.67 18.30
CA ASP A 220 -0.67 21.03 16.94
C ASP A 220 -1.16 19.83 16.12
N LEU A 221 -0.84 18.59 16.54
CA LEU A 221 -1.37 17.39 15.88
C LEU A 221 -2.86 17.20 16.13
N GLY A 222 -3.40 17.67 17.27
CA GLY A 222 -4.83 17.62 17.60
C GLY A 222 -5.54 16.33 17.16
N ASN A 223 -6.82 16.41 16.80
CA ASN A 223 -7.61 15.25 16.35
C ASN A 223 -7.21 14.70 14.95
N LEU A 224 -6.12 15.16 14.31
CA LEU A 224 -5.77 14.79 12.93
C LEU A 224 -5.46 13.29 12.74
N PHE A 225 -5.14 12.59 13.82
CA PHE A 225 -4.90 11.13 13.81
C PHE A 225 -5.95 10.31 14.59
N ASN A 226 -6.98 10.94 15.17
CA ASN A 226 -8.02 10.26 15.95
C ASN A 226 -9.32 9.99 15.17
N GLU A 227 -9.41 10.38 13.90
CA GLU A 227 -10.56 10.06 13.04
C GLU A 227 -10.44 8.64 12.46
N GLY A 228 -10.62 7.65 13.33
CA GLY A 228 -10.73 6.23 12.95
C GLY A 228 -11.54 5.37 13.92
N LYS A 229 -12.05 5.95 15.01
CA LYS A 229 -12.97 5.27 15.94
C LYS A 229 -14.15 6.15 16.33
N GLN A 230 -14.94 6.58 15.34
CA GLN A 230 -16.36 6.77 15.60
C GLN A 230 -17.09 5.54 15.08
N LYS A 231 -17.30 4.58 15.98
CA LYS A 231 -18.38 3.62 15.82
C LYS A 231 -19.67 4.43 15.76
N GLU A 232 -20.36 4.37 14.63
CA GLU A 232 -21.75 4.80 14.56
C GLU A 232 -22.55 4.05 15.64
N TYR A 233 -23.36 4.81 16.37
CA TYR A 233 -24.28 4.34 17.40
C TYR A 233 -25.53 3.69 16.79
#